data_AF-H9UIG7-F1
#
_entry.id   AF-H9UIG7-F1
#
_cell.length_a   1.000
_cell.length_b   1.000
_cell.length_c   1.000
_cell.angle_alpha   90.00
_cell.angle_beta   90.00
_cell.angle_gamma   90.00
#
_symmetry.space_group_name_H-M   'P 1'
#
loop_
_entity.id
_entity.type
_entity.pdbx_description
1 polymer ?
#
loop_
_entity_poly.entity_id
_entity_poly.type
_entity_poly.pdbx_seq_one_letter_code
_entity_poly.pdbx_strand_id
1 'polypeptide(L)'
;MDDIATIRQFAAERRQRKLQAAAERRKTFEAVLPHLLEGILGIDPDVELVILFGSMARPDDVNVGDIDIALRSSRFLKVAGWLLRQDVPVDVVDIDDVYDHIRDRIMAQGRVLYERG
;
A
#
# COMPACT_ATOMS: atom_id res chain seq x y z
N MET A 1 -3.01 40.30 -18.80
CA MET A 1 -2.68 39.99 -17.39
C MET A 1 -3.64 38.96 -16.78
N ASP A 2 -4.57 38.37 -17.55
CA ASP A 2 -5.52 37.36 -17.05
C ASP A 2 -5.02 35.91 -17.14
N ASP A 3 -4.10 35.60 -18.06
CA ASP A 3 -3.66 34.21 -18.31
C ASP A 3 -3.01 33.54 -17.09
N ILE A 4 -2.24 34.29 -16.30
CA ILE A 4 -1.52 33.75 -15.13
C ILE A 4 -2.50 33.41 -13.99
N ALA A 5 -3.54 34.22 -13.79
CA ALA A 5 -4.55 33.98 -12.75
C ALA A 5 -5.39 32.75 -13.10
N THR A 6 -5.81 32.63 -14.36
CA THR A 6 -6.54 31.49 -14.89
C THR A 6 -5.71 30.19 -14.81
N ILE A 7 -4.43 30.22 -15.17
CA ILE A 7 -3.51 29.06 -15.03
C ILE A 7 -3.38 28.61 -13.57
N ARG A 8 -3.24 29.56 -12.63
CA ARG A 8 -3.15 29.23 -11.19
C ARG A 8 -4.44 28.60 -10.65
N GLN A 9 -5.59 29.10 -11.07
CA GLN A 9 -6.89 28.55 -10.69
C GLN A 9 -7.06 27.11 -11.20
N PHE A 10 -6.76 26.86 -12.48
CA PHE A 10 -6.80 25.50 -13.03
C PHE A 10 -5.83 24.54 -12.34
N ALA A 11 -4.62 25.01 -12.00
CA ALA A 11 -3.65 24.19 -11.26
C ALA A 11 -4.15 23.85 -9.84
N ALA A 12 -4.76 24.80 -9.14
CA ALA A 12 -5.34 24.60 -7.81
C ALA A 12 -6.51 23.61 -7.86
N GLU A 13 -7.43 23.75 -8.82
CA GLU A 13 -8.55 22.83 -9.01
C GLU A 13 -8.08 21.41 -9.34
N ARG A 14 -7.09 21.27 -10.22
CA ARG A 14 -6.50 19.96 -10.56
C ARG A 14 -5.84 19.32 -9.35
N ARG A 15 -5.13 20.10 -8.54
CA ARG A 15 -4.52 19.62 -7.29
C ARG A 15 -5.60 19.16 -6.31
N GLN A 16 -6.67 19.94 -6.13
CA GLN A 16 -7.77 19.58 -5.24
C GLN A 16 -8.45 18.28 -5.68
N ARG A 17 -8.74 18.12 -6.97
CA ARG A 17 -9.32 16.88 -7.51
C ARG A 17 -8.41 15.68 -7.29
N LYS A 18 -7.08 15.85 -7.47
CA LYS A 18 -6.11 14.78 -7.18
C LYS A 18 -6.11 14.40 -5.71
N LEU A 19 -6.12 15.37 -4.80
CA LEU A 19 -6.16 15.13 -3.36
C LEU A 19 -7.43 14.37 -2.95
N GLN A 20 -8.59 14.79 -3.46
CA GLN A 20 -9.86 14.10 -3.21
C GLN A 20 -9.84 12.67 -3.76
N ALA A 21 -9.37 12.48 -5.00
CA ALA A 21 -9.29 11.14 -5.60
C ALA A 21 -8.29 10.22 -4.88
N ALA A 22 -7.22 10.76 -4.30
CA ALA A 22 -6.27 10.00 -3.48
C ALA A 22 -6.88 9.64 -2.12
N ALA A 23 -7.60 10.57 -1.48
CA ALA A 23 -8.28 10.33 -0.22
C ALA A 23 -9.37 9.25 -0.34
N GLU A 24 -10.20 9.30 -1.38
CA GLU A 24 -11.21 8.26 -1.63
C GLU A 24 -10.57 6.91 -1.93
N ARG A 25 -9.52 6.85 -2.76
CA ARG A 25 -8.78 5.59 -3.01
C ARG A 25 -8.18 5.01 -1.74
N ARG A 26 -7.53 5.85 -0.92
CA ARG A 26 -6.99 5.44 0.37
C ARG A 26 -8.07 4.85 1.27
N LYS A 27 -9.24 5.49 1.34
CA LYS A 27 -10.38 4.98 2.11
C LYS A 27 -10.85 3.61 1.61
N THR A 28 -10.95 3.43 0.29
CA THR A 28 -11.28 2.12 -0.31
C THR A 28 -10.23 1.07 0.05
N PHE A 29 -8.94 1.38 -0.07
CA PHE A 29 -7.86 0.45 0.22
C PHE A 29 -7.75 0.12 1.71
N GLU A 30 -7.88 1.10 2.61
CA GLU A 30 -7.93 0.87 4.06
C GLU A 30 -9.08 -0.07 4.44
N ALA A 31 -10.25 0.07 3.80
CA ALA A 31 -11.40 -0.77 4.08
C ALA A 31 -11.20 -2.25 3.70
N VAL A 32 -10.32 -2.56 2.75
CA VAL A 32 -10.05 -3.95 2.34
C VAL A 32 -8.89 -4.59 3.08
N LEU A 33 -8.02 -3.83 3.76
CA LEU A 33 -6.86 -4.37 4.48
C LEU A 33 -7.20 -5.47 5.50
N PRO A 34 -8.28 -5.40 6.29
CA PRO A 34 -8.63 -6.49 7.20
C PRO A 34 -8.91 -7.80 6.45
N HIS A 35 -9.64 -7.73 5.33
CA HIS A 35 -9.91 -8.90 4.49
C HIS A 35 -8.63 -9.48 3.88
N LEU A 36 -7.72 -8.61 3.42
CA LEU A 36 -6.42 -9.04 2.91
C LEU A 36 -5.60 -9.77 3.99
N LEU A 37 -5.56 -9.22 5.20
CA LEU A 37 -4.85 -9.81 6.32
C LEU A 37 -5.44 -11.16 6.73
N GLU A 38 -6.76 -11.26 6.86
CA GLU A 38 -7.46 -12.51 7.16
C GLU A 38 -7.17 -13.59 6.09
N GLY A 39 -7.18 -13.22 4.81
CA GLY A 39 -6.86 -14.14 3.72
C GLY A 39 -5.40 -14.61 3.75
N ILE A 40 -4.46 -13.71 4.04
CA ILE A 40 -3.04 -14.06 4.23
C ILE A 40 -2.91 -15.10 5.36
N LEU A 41 -3.49 -14.83 6.53
CA LEU A 41 -3.44 -15.71 7.70
C LEU A 41 -4.15 -17.05 7.47
N GLY A 42 -5.22 -17.08 6.66
CA GLY A 42 -5.91 -18.31 6.28
C GLY A 42 -5.09 -19.19 5.34
N ILE A 43 -4.31 -18.60 4.43
CA ILE A 43 -3.45 -19.33 3.49
C ILE A 43 -2.16 -19.79 4.16
N ASP A 44 -1.57 -18.91 4.97
CA ASP A 44 -0.37 -19.16 5.76
C ASP A 44 -0.60 -18.79 7.23
N PRO A 45 -1.10 -19.74 8.05
CA PRO A 45 -1.20 -19.56 9.50
C PRO A 45 0.16 -19.33 10.16
N ASP A 46 1.23 -19.72 9.47
CA ASP A 46 2.61 -19.55 9.86
C ASP A 46 3.28 -18.36 9.15
N VAL A 47 2.53 -17.32 8.78
CA VAL A 47 3.10 -16.00 8.41
C VAL A 47 3.66 -15.29 9.63
N GLU A 48 4.89 -14.77 9.57
CA GLU A 48 5.57 -14.17 10.72
C GLU A 48 5.36 -12.66 10.80
N LEU A 49 5.27 -12.01 9.64
CA LEU A 49 5.25 -10.56 9.54
C LEU A 49 4.49 -10.13 8.29
N VAL A 50 3.61 -9.13 8.44
CA VAL A 50 2.90 -8.45 7.35
C VAL A 50 3.04 -6.95 7.55
N ILE A 51 3.64 -6.25 6.59
CA ILE A 51 3.86 -4.81 6.65
C ILE A 51 3.21 -4.16 5.42
N LEU A 52 2.37 -3.16 5.67
CA LEU A 52 1.93 -2.22 4.64
C LEU A 52 3.04 -1.18 4.45
N PHE A 53 3.53 -1.00 3.22
CA PHE A 53 4.53 0.02 2.93
C PHE A 53 4.08 0.94 1.78
N GLY A 54 5.02 1.69 1.21
CA GLY A 54 4.77 2.52 0.03
C GLY A 54 3.81 3.68 0.27
N SER A 55 2.99 3.99 -0.74
CA SER A 55 2.14 5.20 -0.73
C SER A 55 1.03 5.14 0.34
N MET A 56 0.54 3.94 0.62
CA MET A 56 -0.49 3.69 1.63
C MET A 56 0.02 3.86 3.06
N ALA A 57 1.31 3.60 3.33
CA ALA A 57 1.90 3.86 4.64
C ALA A 57 2.17 5.36 4.94
N ARG A 58 2.14 6.22 3.91
CA ARG A 58 2.42 7.66 4.03
C ARG A 58 1.14 8.50 3.88
N PRO A 59 0.61 9.12 4.95
CA PRO A 59 -0.69 9.83 4.91
C PRO A 59 -0.75 10.97 3.88
N ASP A 60 0.38 11.65 3.67
CA ASP A 60 0.47 12.83 2.80
C ASP A 60 0.75 12.49 1.32
N ASP A 61 0.89 11.20 1.00
CA ASP A 61 1.16 10.78 -0.37
C ASP A 61 -0.11 10.91 -1.22
N VAL A 62 -0.01 11.73 -2.27
CA VAL A 62 -1.11 12.05 -3.19
C VAL A 62 -1.20 11.05 -4.35
N ASN A 63 -0.24 10.14 -4.45
CA ASN A 63 -0.16 9.13 -5.51
C ASN A 63 -0.52 7.74 -4.96
N VAL A 64 -1.71 7.61 -4.38
CA VAL A 64 -2.25 6.32 -3.92
C VAL A 64 -2.73 5.53 -5.15
N GLY A 65 -1.94 4.55 -5.58
CA GLY A 65 -2.20 3.73 -6.77
C GLY A 65 -2.55 2.27 -6.44
N ASP A 66 -1.85 1.72 -5.46
CA ASP A 66 -1.76 0.31 -5.10
C ASP A 66 -1.63 0.12 -3.58
N ILE A 67 -1.69 -1.14 -3.16
CA ILE A 67 -1.42 -1.58 -1.79
C ILE A 67 -0.10 -2.35 -1.80
N ASP A 68 0.97 -1.75 -1.30
CA ASP A 68 2.26 -2.40 -1.16
C ASP A 68 2.34 -3.23 0.13
N ILE A 69 2.53 -4.55 0.02
CA ILE A 69 2.60 -5.48 1.16
C ILE A 69 3.94 -6.23 1.16
N ALA A 70 4.68 -6.13 2.27
CA ALA A 70 5.85 -6.95 2.52
C ALA A 70 5.49 -8.07 3.49
N LEU A 71 5.96 -9.28 3.22
CA LEU A 71 5.60 -10.49 3.95
C LEU A 71 6.85 -11.27 4.35
N ARG A 72 6.83 -11.85 5.56
CA ARG A 72 7.67 -13.01 5.89
C ARG A 72 6.77 -14.24 6.00
N SER A 73 6.81 -15.10 5.00
CA SER A 73 5.85 -16.21 4.84
C SER A 73 6.53 -17.46 4.32
N SER A 74 6.28 -18.60 4.96
CA SER A 74 6.75 -19.91 4.46
C SER A 74 6.00 -20.36 3.19
N ARG A 75 4.86 -19.73 2.90
CA ARG A 75 3.99 -20.00 1.73
C ARG A 75 3.89 -18.79 0.81
N PHE A 76 4.95 -17.98 0.72
CA PHE A 76 4.97 -16.71 -0.01
C PHE A 76 4.30 -16.77 -1.38
N LEU A 77 4.68 -17.71 -2.25
CA LEU A 77 4.10 -17.82 -3.61
C LEU A 77 2.58 -18.07 -3.63
N LYS A 78 2.05 -18.81 -2.65
CA LYS A 78 0.60 -19.05 -2.55
C LYS A 78 -0.13 -17.77 -2.12
N VAL A 79 0.42 -17.09 -1.12
CA VAL A 79 -0.12 -15.82 -0.62
C VAL A 79 -0.05 -14.75 -1.71
N ALA A 80 1.11 -14.56 -2.34
CA ALA A 80 1.32 -13.62 -3.44
C ALA A 80 0.36 -13.91 -4.61
N GLY A 81 0.23 -15.16 -5.02
CA GLY A 81 -0.71 -15.55 -6.06
C GLY A 81 -2.17 -15.24 -5.71
N TRP A 82 -2.56 -15.31 -4.44
CA TRP A 82 -3.89 -14.90 -4.00
C TRP A 82 -4.06 -13.38 -3.95
N LEU A 83 -3.07 -12.64 -3.46
CA LEU A 83 -3.07 -11.16 -3.42
C LEU A 83 -3.17 -10.55 -4.82
N LEU A 84 -2.47 -11.11 -5.81
CA LEU A 84 -2.53 -10.65 -7.20
C LEU A 84 -3.87 -10.87 -7.90
N ARG A 85 -4.80 -11.63 -7.29
CA ARG A 85 -6.16 -11.88 -7.82
C ARG A 85 -7.23 -11.02 -7.17
N GLN A 86 -6.87 -10.12 -6.26
CA GLN A 86 -7.83 -9.24 -5.60
C GLN A 86 -8.33 -8.17 -6.56
N ASP A 87 -9.53 -7.64 -6.31
CA ASP A 87 -10.12 -6.58 -7.13
C ASP A 87 -9.37 -5.24 -7.00
N VAL A 88 -8.54 -5.11 -5.97
CA VAL A 88 -7.64 -3.97 -5.76
C VAL A 88 -6.22 -4.32 -6.22
N PRO A 89 -5.47 -3.35 -6.77
CA PRO A 89 -4.06 -3.55 -7.10
C PRO A 89 -3.24 -3.75 -5.82
N VAL A 90 -2.53 -4.88 -5.75
CA VAL A 90 -1.64 -5.24 -4.64
C VAL A 90 -0.27 -5.59 -5.20
N ASP A 91 0.75 -4.89 -4.72
CA ASP A 91 2.15 -5.22 -4.96
C ASP A 91 2.70 -5.93 -3.73
N VAL A 92 3.38 -7.06 -3.95
CA VAL A 92 3.82 -7.94 -2.87
C VAL A 92 5.31 -8.26 -2.98
N VAL A 93 6.02 -8.17 -1.86
CA VAL A 93 7.44 -8.52 -1.77
C VAL A 93 7.70 -9.46 -0.60
N ASP A 94 8.65 -10.36 -0.77
CA ASP A 94 9.22 -11.15 0.33
C ASP A 94 10.23 -10.26 1.05
N ILE A 95 10.02 -10.01 2.35
CA ILE A 95 10.87 -9.10 3.12
C ILE A 95 12.29 -9.62 3.29
N ASP A 96 12.49 -10.94 3.17
CA ASP A 96 13.79 -11.58 3.35
C ASP A 96 14.58 -11.68 2.02
N ASP A 97 13.93 -11.49 0.87
CA ASP A 97 14.55 -11.55 -0.48
C ASP A 97 14.65 -10.17 -1.18
N VAL A 98 14.40 -9.08 -0.46
CA VAL A 98 14.66 -7.73 -0.97
C VAL A 98 16.05 -7.23 -0.57
N TYR A 99 16.63 -6.34 -1.37
CA TYR A 99 17.89 -5.68 -1.02
C TYR A 99 17.81 -5.00 0.35
N ASP A 100 18.89 -5.08 1.13
CA ASP A 100 18.95 -4.59 2.52
C ASP A 100 18.43 -3.16 2.69
N HIS A 101 18.85 -2.23 1.84
CA HIS A 101 18.39 -0.83 1.89
C HIS A 101 16.89 -0.65 1.62
N ILE A 102 16.26 -1.58 0.89
CA ILE A 102 14.81 -1.61 0.69
C ILE A 102 14.14 -2.17 1.95
N ARG A 103 14.64 -3.30 2.47
CA ARG A 103 14.16 -3.91 3.71
C ARG A 103 14.18 -2.91 4.86
N ASP A 104 15.30 -2.24 5.10
CA ASP A 104 15.47 -1.28 6.19
C ASP A 104 14.46 -0.12 6.09
N ARG A 105 14.21 0.36 4.88
CA ARG A 105 13.22 1.40 4.62
C ARG A 105 11.79 0.91 4.86
N ILE A 106 11.45 -0.31 4.44
CA ILE A 106 10.15 -0.91 4.71
C ILE A 106 9.94 -1.06 6.22
N MET A 107 10.93 -1.58 6.94
CA MET A 107 10.86 -1.73 8.39
C MET A 107 10.76 -0.39 9.12
N ALA A 108 11.44 0.65 8.64
CA ALA A 108 11.45 1.96 9.29
C ALA A 108 10.21 2.82 9.01
N GLN A 109 9.60 2.69 7.82
CA GLN A 109 8.52 3.57 7.37
C GLN A 109 7.18 2.85 7.16
N GLY A 110 7.20 1.53 7.12
CA GLY A 110 6.01 0.72 6.94
C GLY A 110 5.15 0.67 8.21
N ARG A 111 3.87 0.34 8.01
CA ARG A 111 2.91 0.06 9.07
C ARG A 111 2.79 -1.44 9.22
N VAL A 112 3.21 -1.97 10.37
CA VAL A 112 3.00 -3.38 10.72
C VAL A 112 1.49 -3.63 10.82
N LEU A 113 0.99 -4.54 9.97
CA LEU A 113 -0.40 -5.01 10.02
C LEU A 113 -0.52 -6.26 10.91
N TYR A 114 0.54 -7.07 10.95
CA TYR A 114 0.62 -8.27 11.76
C TYR A 114 2.07 -8.64 12.04
N GLU A 115 2.34 -9.12 13.26
CA GLU A 115 3.59 -9.72 13.68
C GLU A 115 3.25 -10.89 14.61
N ARG A 116 3.88 -12.06 14.37
CA ARG A 116 3.70 -13.22 15.25
C ARG A 116 4.57 -13.03 16.49
N GLY A 117 3.93 -13.10 17.67
CA GLY A 117 4.60 -13.10 18.97
C GLY A 117 5.09 -14.48 19.41
#